data_AF-A0A8S2TAG1-F1
#
_entry.id   AF-A0A8S2TAG1-F1
#
_cell.length_a   1.000
_cell.length_b   1.000
_cell.length_c   1.000
_cell.angle_alpha   90.00
_cell.angle_beta   90.00
_cell.angle_gamma   90.00
#
_symmetry.space_group_name_H-M   'P 1'
#
loop_
_entity.id
_entity.type
_entity.pdbx_description
1 polymer ?
#
loop_
_entity_poly.entity_id
_entity_poly.type
_entity_poly.pdbx_seq_one_letter_code
_entity_poly.pdbx_strand_id
1 'polypeptide(L)'
;EDSETRLTETQSNELIELIRTLLPPIGGSNHTNVLNEVMLKTYGYHLNPYTSKETITNLLRLHSKALEKGIDVPKMNDHELRSKLNQYNVAAGPVINYTRAIYQRKLLEAINNENSEGADDEIDDDEDDFHTPPIPDDGIVTRSGKTFLYHAQ
;
A
#
# COMPACT_ATOMS: atom_id res chain seq x y z
N GLU A 1 33.21 -3.88 12.56
CA GLU A 1 31.77 -4.22 12.77
C GLU A 1 31.08 -4.15 11.41
N ASP A 2 31.52 -4.95 10.43
CA ASP A 2 31.19 -4.73 9.00
C ASP A 2 30.52 -5.96 8.37
N SER A 3 29.83 -6.77 9.18
CA SER A 3 29.27 -8.06 8.74
C SER A 3 27.79 -8.00 8.40
N GLU A 4 27.05 -7.01 8.89
CA GLU A 4 25.58 -6.91 8.68
C GLU A 4 25.20 -6.36 7.30
N THR A 5 26.03 -5.50 6.70
CA THR A 5 25.74 -4.89 5.38
C THR A 5 25.91 -5.85 4.21
N ARG A 6 26.73 -6.91 4.34
CA ARG A 6 26.94 -7.91 3.27
C ARG A 6 25.76 -8.86 3.10
N LEU A 7 24.99 -9.12 4.15
CA LEU A 7 23.85 -10.04 4.09
C LEU A 7 22.70 -9.45 3.25
N THR A 8 22.45 -8.15 3.39
CA THR A 8 21.40 -7.44 2.64
C THR A 8 21.76 -7.27 1.18
N GLU A 9 23.05 -7.04 0.87
CA GLU A 9 23.55 -6.92 -0.49
C GLU A 9 23.43 -8.24 -1.27
N THR A 10 23.73 -9.38 -0.61
CA THR A 10 23.59 -10.70 -1.22
C THR A 10 22.12 -11.03 -1.52
N GLN A 11 21.22 -10.73 -0.58
CA GLN A 11 19.78 -10.96 -0.76
C GLN A 11 19.18 -10.04 -1.84
N SER A 12 19.63 -8.78 -1.91
CA SER A 12 19.23 -7.86 -2.96
C SER A 12 19.66 -8.36 -4.34
N ASN A 13 20.92 -8.81 -4.47
CA ASN A 13 21.45 -9.33 -5.73
C ASN A 13 20.73 -10.62 -6.17
N GLU A 14 20.40 -11.52 -5.24
CA GLU A 14 19.59 -12.70 -5.55
C GLU A 14 18.19 -12.31 -6.03
N LEU A 15 17.55 -11.33 -5.41
CA LEU A 15 16.22 -10.85 -5.79
C LEU A 15 16.24 -10.14 -7.16
N ILE A 16 17.29 -9.36 -7.43
CA ILE A 16 17.53 -8.70 -8.73
C ILE A 16 17.80 -9.73 -9.83
N GLU A 17 18.64 -10.72 -9.58
CA GLU A 17 18.91 -11.80 -10.53
C GLU A 17 17.66 -12.68 -10.73
N LEU A 18 16.86 -12.90 -9.69
CA LEU A 18 15.56 -13.57 -9.80
C LEU A 18 14.58 -12.76 -10.66
N ILE A 19 14.49 -11.44 -10.46
CA ILE A 19 13.65 -10.55 -11.29
C ILE A 19 14.12 -10.61 -12.75
N ARG A 20 15.43 -10.53 -13.00
CA ARG A 20 16.03 -10.59 -14.36
C ARG A 20 15.80 -11.93 -15.04
N THR A 21 15.99 -13.04 -14.33
CA THR A 21 15.79 -14.40 -14.86
C THR A 21 14.31 -14.74 -15.07
N LEU A 22 13.41 -14.14 -14.28
CA LEU A 22 11.95 -14.27 -14.42
C LEU A 22 11.32 -13.30 -15.43
N LEU A 23 12.11 -12.41 -16.05
CA LEU A 23 11.69 -11.45 -17.10
C LEU A 23 12.32 -11.75 -18.49
N PRO A 24 12.23 -12.95 -19.08
CA PRO A 24 12.39 -13.07 -20.51
C PRO A 24 11.23 -12.34 -21.24
N PRO A 25 11.48 -11.70 -22.38
CA PRO A 25 10.46 -10.97 -23.15
C PRO A 25 9.56 -11.94 -23.93
N ILE A 26 8.90 -12.91 -23.29
CA ILE A 26 8.10 -13.90 -24.03
C ILE A 26 6.83 -14.27 -23.26
N GLY A 27 5.67 -14.03 -23.88
CA GLY A 27 4.33 -14.13 -23.31
C GLY A 27 3.85 -15.56 -23.01
N GLY A 28 4.31 -16.15 -21.90
CA GLY A 28 3.80 -17.40 -21.35
C GLY A 28 2.92 -17.21 -20.10
N SER A 29 1.77 -17.88 -20.06
CA SER A 29 0.75 -17.84 -18.98
C SER A 29 1.22 -18.28 -17.58
N ASN A 30 2.49 -18.67 -17.38
CA ASN A 30 2.99 -19.22 -16.12
C ASN A 30 3.68 -18.19 -15.21
N HIS A 31 3.87 -16.95 -15.67
CA HIS A 31 4.61 -15.92 -14.92
C HIS A 31 3.94 -15.51 -13.60
N THR A 32 2.61 -15.46 -13.55
CA THR A 32 1.87 -15.03 -12.35
C THR A 32 2.02 -16.01 -11.19
N ASN A 33 2.11 -17.31 -11.46
CA ASN A 33 2.30 -18.34 -10.43
C ASN A 33 3.66 -18.22 -9.75
N VAL A 34 4.72 -18.03 -10.52
CA VAL A 34 6.08 -17.87 -9.96
C VAL A 34 6.19 -16.58 -9.17
N LEU A 35 5.65 -15.47 -9.69
CA LEU A 35 5.62 -14.19 -8.99
C LEU A 35 4.82 -14.25 -7.68
N ASN A 36 3.70 -14.97 -7.67
CA ASN A 36 2.93 -15.22 -6.44
C ASN A 36 3.72 -16.06 -5.42
N GLU A 37 4.47 -17.07 -5.87
CA GLU A 37 5.29 -17.90 -5.00
C GLU A 37 6.43 -17.09 -4.35
N VAL A 38 7.08 -16.22 -5.12
CA VAL A 38 8.10 -15.29 -4.61
C VAL A 38 7.48 -14.37 -3.55
N MET A 39 6.32 -13.78 -3.86
CA MET A 39 5.64 -12.89 -2.91
C MET A 39 5.21 -13.59 -1.63
N LEU A 40 4.73 -14.84 -1.72
CA LEU A 40 4.38 -15.64 -0.56
C LEU A 40 5.61 -15.98 0.29
N LYS A 41 6.73 -16.36 -0.34
CA LYS A 41 7.98 -16.70 0.37
C LYS A 41 8.62 -15.48 1.02
N THR A 42 8.61 -14.34 0.34
CA THR A 42 9.27 -13.12 0.82
C THR A 42 8.41 -12.38 1.83
N TYR A 43 7.11 -12.23 1.58
CA TYR A 43 6.22 -11.39 2.40
C TYR A 43 5.24 -12.17 3.28
N GLY A 44 5.17 -13.49 3.13
CA GLY A 44 4.32 -14.34 3.98
C GLY A 44 2.82 -14.19 3.72
N TYR A 45 2.40 -13.53 2.63
CA TYR A 45 0.98 -13.41 2.28
C TYR A 45 0.69 -13.78 0.83
N HIS A 46 -0.49 -14.34 0.63
CA HIS A 46 -0.99 -14.73 -0.68
C HIS A 46 -1.50 -13.48 -1.40
N LEU A 47 -0.90 -13.15 -2.54
CA LEU A 47 -1.49 -12.14 -3.41
C LEU A 47 -2.83 -12.67 -3.94
N ASN A 48 -3.77 -11.74 -4.14
CA ASN A 48 -5.04 -12.04 -4.78
C ASN A 48 -4.74 -12.62 -6.18
N PRO A 49 -5.36 -13.74 -6.60
CA PRO A 49 -5.16 -14.30 -7.94
C PRO A 49 -5.50 -13.32 -9.08
N TYR A 50 -6.26 -12.27 -8.80
CA TYR A 50 -6.58 -11.18 -9.73
C TYR A 50 -5.55 -10.03 -9.71
N THR A 51 -4.49 -10.13 -8.92
CA THR A 51 -3.41 -9.13 -8.90
C THR A 51 -2.68 -9.17 -10.25
N SER A 52 -2.60 -8.04 -10.93
CA SER A 52 -1.98 -8.00 -12.26
C SER A 52 -0.48 -8.28 -12.17
N LYS A 53 0.09 -8.89 -13.21
CA LYS A 53 1.55 -9.09 -13.33
C LYS A 53 2.32 -7.78 -13.12
N GLU A 54 1.78 -6.69 -13.65
CA GLU A 54 2.34 -5.35 -13.52
C GLU A 54 2.42 -4.91 -12.06
N THR A 55 1.35 -5.09 -11.28
CA THR A 55 1.36 -4.77 -9.84
C THR A 55 2.43 -5.56 -9.09
N ILE A 56 2.60 -6.86 -9.39
CA ILE A 56 3.61 -7.68 -8.71
C ILE A 56 5.03 -7.23 -9.10
N THR A 57 5.24 -6.92 -10.37
CA THR A 57 6.53 -6.44 -10.88
C THR A 57 6.90 -5.09 -10.28
N ASN A 58 5.93 -4.18 -10.18
CA ASN A 58 6.11 -2.88 -9.53
C ASN A 58 6.48 -3.06 -8.06
N LEU A 59 5.81 -3.97 -7.34
CA LEU A 59 6.10 -4.23 -5.93
C LEU A 59 7.51 -4.79 -5.72
N LEU A 60 7.94 -5.74 -6.55
CA LEU A 60 9.31 -6.28 -6.53
C LEU A 60 10.35 -5.19 -6.83
N ARG A 61 10.08 -4.33 -7.82
CA ARG A 61 10.95 -3.21 -8.16
C ARG A 61 11.10 -2.22 -7.00
N LEU A 62 10.01 -1.89 -6.31
CA LEU A 62 10.06 -1.04 -5.12
C LEU A 62 10.87 -1.69 -4.00
N HIS A 63 10.73 -3.01 -3.83
CA HIS A 63 11.48 -3.76 -2.83
C HIS A 63 12.98 -3.77 -3.09
N SER A 64 13.41 -4.02 -4.32
CA SER A 64 14.84 -3.93 -4.68
C SER A 64 15.42 -2.54 -4.36
N LYS A 65 14.67 -1.47 -4.66
CA LYS A 65 15.09 -0.10 -4.32
C LYS A 65 15.16 0.14 -2.81
N ALA A 66 14.27 -0.45 -2.03
CA ALA A 66 14.33 -0.38 -0.57
C ALA A 66 15.56 -1.14 -0.02
N LEU A 67 15.89 -2.30 -0.60
CA LEU A 67 17.08 -3.08 -0.23
C LEU A 67 18.38 -2.35 -0.57
N GLU A 68 18.45 -1.61 -1.68
CA GLU A 68 19.59 -0.73 -2.01
C GLU A 68 19.82 0.34 -0.93
N LYS A 69 18.74 0.79 -0.26
CA LYS A 69 18.80 1.70 0.90
C LYS A 69 19.07 0.97 2.23
N GLY A 70 19.31 -0.33 2.22
CA GLY A 70 19.50 -1.17 3.42
C GLY A 70 18.22 -1.44 4.20
N ILE A 71 17.04 -1.29 3.57
CA ILE A 71 15.73 -1.42 4.22
C ILE A 71 15.05 -2.71 3.77
N ASP A 72 15.06 -3.73 4.64
CA ASP A 72 14.42 -5.02 4.39
C ASP A 72 13.00 -5.09 5.01
N VAL A 73 12.03 -4.53 4.27
CA VAL A 73 10.62 -4.37 4.71
C VAL A 73 9.90 -5.68 5.15
N PRO A 74 10.03 -6.82 4.44
CA PRO A 74 9.40 -8.08 4.85
C PRO A 74 9.86 -8.58 6.22
N LYS A 75 11.12 -8.37 6.59
CA LYS A 75 11.71 -8.88 7.84
C LYS A 75 11.48 -7.99 9.06
N MET A 76 11.03 -6.75 8.86
CA MET A 76 10.79 -5.80 9.97
C MET A 76 9.72 -6.29 10.93
N ASN A 77 9.94 -6.24 12.24
CA ASN A 77 8.84 -6.48 13.17
C ASN A 77 7.79 -5.35 13.13
N ASP A 78 6.63 -5.54 13.78
CA ASP A 78 5.53 -4.56 13.72
C ASP A 78 5.93 -3.17 14.26
N HIS A 79 6.79 -3.14 15.28
CA HIS A 79 7.29 -1.90 15.87
C HIS A 79 8.26 -1.16 14.94
N GLU A 80 9.18 -1.88 14.31
CA GLU A 80 10.11 -1.36 13.29
C GLU A 80 9.37 -0.83 12.07
N LEU A 81 8.39 -1.60 11.58
CA LEU A 81 7.57 -1.21 10.44
C LEU A 81 6.83 0.10 10.73
N ARG A 82 6.23 0.22 11.92
CA ARG A 82 5.54 1.45 12.35
C ARG A 82 6.50 2.63 12.53
N SER A 83 7.66 2.39 13.13
CA SER A 83 8.69 3.41 13.32
C SER A 83 9.17 3.95 11.97
N LYS A 84 9.42 3.07 10.99
CA LYS A 84 9.79 3.46 9.64
C LYS A 84 8.67 4.20 8.94
N LEU A 85 7.43 3.72 8.98
CA LEU A 85 6.30 4.45 8.38
C LEU A 85 6.20 5.89 8.88
N ASN A 86 6.38 6.11 10.19
CA ASN A 86 6.41 7.45 10.77
C ASN A 86 7.60 8.29 10.29
N GLN A 87 8.80 7.69 10.13
CA GLN A 87 9.97 8.39 9.57
C GLN A 87 9.71 8.88 8.13
N TYR A 88 8.91 8.13 7.39
CA TYR A 88 8.50 8.44 6.02
C TYR A 88 7.20 9.27 5.94
N ASN A 89 6.74 9.84 7.07
CA ASN A 89 5.48 10.60 7.19
C ASN A 89 4.24 9.84 6.73
N VAL A 90 4.27 8.50 6.76
CA VAL A 90 3.11 7.66 6.43
C VAL A 90 2.29 7.42 7.69
N ALA A 91 1.11 8.01 7.75
CA ALA A 91 0.15 7.76 8.83
C ALA A 91 -0.22 6.26 8.90
N ALA A 92 0.14 5.62 10.01
CA ALA A 92 -0.14 4.22 10.27
C ALA A 92 -0.91 4.03 11.58
N GLY A 93 -2.03 3.33 11.47
CA GLY A 93 -2.79 2.82 12.61
C GLY A 93 -2.11 1.59 13.24
N PRO A 94 -2.86 0.72 13.92
CA PRO A 94 -2.29 -0.49 14.52
C PRO A 94 -1.75 -1.43 13.44
N VAL A 95 -0.48 -1.80 13.54
CA VAL A 95 0.15 -2.81 12.69
C VAL A 95 -0.20 -4.18 13.24
N ILE A 96 -1.05 -4.89 12.51
CA ILE A 96 -1.58 -6.22 12.84
C ILE A 96 -1.63 -7.05 11.56
N ASN A 97 -1.68 -8.39 11.67
CA ASN A 97 -1.50 -9.34 10.57
C ASN A 97 -2.22 -8.95 9.25
N TYR A 98 -3.47 -8.50 9.30
CA TYR A 98 -4.23 -8.16 8.09
C TYR A 98 -3.85 -6.79 7.49
N THR A 99 -3.36 -5.86 8.30
CA THR A 99 -2.90 -4.53 7.85
C THR A 99 -1.43 -4.49 7.48
N ARG A 100 -0.64 -5.44 7.98
CA ARG A 100 0.82 -5.48 7.83
C ARG A 100 1.24 -5.43 6.35
N ALA A 101 0.58 -6.21 5.49
CA ALA A 101 0.83 -6.19 4.05
C ALA A 101 0.58 -4.81 3.41
N ILE A 102 -0.48 -4.12 3.85
CA ILE A 102 -0.83 -2.78 3.37
C ILE A 102 0.27 -1.80 3.78
N TYR A 103 0.71 -1.87 5.03
CA TYR A 103 1.75 -1.02 5.58
C TYR A 103 3.14 -1.27 4.97
N GLN A 104 3.50 -2.53 4.72
CA GLN A 104 4.72 -2.89 3.99
C GLN A 104 4.71 -2.30 2.59
N ARG A 105 3.58 -2.42 1.86
CA ARG A 105 3.45 -1.79 0.53
C ARG A 105 3.56 -0.27 0.59
N LYS A 106 2.86 0.38 1.52
CA LYS A 106 2.92 1.84 1.70
C LYS A 106 4.34 2.32 2.01
N LEU A 107 5.08 1.59 2.85
CA LEU A 107 6.47 1.92 3.14
C LEU A 107 7.35 1.82 1.90
N LEU A 108 7.19 0.76 1.08
CA LEU A 108 7.90 0.61 -0.18
C LEU A 108 7.61 1.74 -1.17
N GLU A 109 6.35 2.17 -1.26
CA GLU A 109 5.93 3.31 -2.07
C GLU A 109 6.56 4.62 -1.56
N ALA A 110 6.53 4.87 -0.25
CA ALA A 110 7.12 6.07 0.36
C ALA A 110 8.64 6.12 0.20
N ILE A 111 9.34 4.99 0.33
CA ILE A 111 10.79 4.88 0.10
C ILE A 111 11.17 5.27 -1.33
N ASN A 112 10.31 4.94 -2.29
CA ASN A 112 10.52 5.29 -3.68
C ASN A 112 10.20 6.77 -3.95
N ASN A 113 9.17 7.30 -3.30
CA ASN A 113 8.70 8.68 -3.43
C ASN A 113 9.50 9.70 -2.60
N GLU A 114 10.37 9.28 -1.69
CA GLU A 114 11.31 10.16 -0.97
C GLU A 114 12.25 10.97 -1.89
N ASN A 115 12.28 10.65 -3.19
CA ASN A 115 12.97 11.42 -4.23
C ASN A 115 12.07 12.45 -4.94
N SER A 116 10.79 12.51 -4.58
CA SER A 116 9.81 13.53 -4.93
C SER A 116 9.45 14.24 -3.63
N GLU A 117 10.18 15.31 -3.34
CA GLU A 117 9.94 16.19 -2.20
C GLU A 117 8.44 16.55 -2.06
N GLY A 118 7.94 16.45 -0.83
CA GLY A 118 6.84 17.26 -0.28
C GLY A 118 5.58 17.38 -1.14
N ALA A 119 4.72 16.37 -1.10
CA ALA A 119 3.29 16.66 -1.10
C ALA A 119 2.87 16.74 0.36
N ASP A 120 3.15 17.89 0.98
CA ASP A 120 2.22 18.44 1.97
C ASP A 120 0.90 18.58 1.19
N ASP A 121 0.06 17.56 1.26
CA ASP A 121 -1.37 17.78 1.11
C ASP A 121 -1.76 18.61 2.34
N GLU A 122 -1.51 19.92 2.25
CA GLU A 122 -2.30 20.92 2.97
C GLU A 122 -3.74 20.55 2.65
N ILE A 123 -4.37 19.85 3.60
CA ILE A 123 -5.81 19.76 3.66
C ILE A 123 -6.21 21.21 3.92
N ASP A 124 -6.56 21.91 2.83
CA ASP A 124 -7.48 23.03 2.93
C ASP A 124 -8.70 22.45 3.64
N ASP A 125 -8.77 22.74 4.95
CA ASP A 125 -9.96 22.73 5.78
C ASP A 125 -10.90 23.80 5.18
N ASP A 126 -11.31 23.60 3.92
CA ASP A 126 -12.53 24.17 3.38
C ASP A 126 -13.61 23.48 4.20
N GLU A 127 -13.99 24.15 5.29
CA GLU A 127 -15.19 23.82 6.04
C GLU A 127 -16.33 23.73 5.03
N ASP A 128 -16.70 22.50 4.69
CA ASP A 128 -17.94 22.17 4.01
C ASP A 128 -19.06 22.69 4.92
N ASP A 129 -19.41 23.95 4.68
CA ASP A 129 -20.63 24.62 5.07
C ASP A 129 -21.76 23.69 4.64
N PHE A 130 -22.18 22.84 5.58
CA PHE A 130 -23.39 22.06 5.51
C PHE A 130 -24.53 23.08 5.41
N HIS A 131 -24.79 23.55 4.20
CA HIS A 131 -26.07 24.09 3.79
C HIS A 131 -27.09 22.96 3.97
N THR A 132 -27.58 22.81 5.20
CA THR A 132 -28.85 22.16 5.45
C THR A 132 -29.86 22.87 4.57
N PRO A 133 -30.43 22.20 3.56
CA PRO A 133 -31.42 22.84 2.73
C PRO A 133 -32.57 23.30 3.64
N PRO A 134 -33.14 24.49 3.38
CA PRO A 134 -34.26 24.98 4.16
C PRO A 134 -35.35 23.90 4.16
N ILE A 135 -35.71 23.43 5.36
CA ILE A 135 -36.81 22.49 5.53
C ILE A 135 -38.07 23.21 5.00
N PRO A 136 -38.71 22.73 3.92
CA PRO A 136 -39.95 23.32 3.47
C PRO A 136 -41.02 23.08 4.55
N ASP A 137 -41.64 24.16 5.04
CA ASP A 137 -42.54 24.15 6.20
C ASP A 137 -43.74 23.21 6.07
N ASP A 138 -44.12 22.80 4.85
CA ASP A 138 -45.12 21.76 4.64
C ASP A 138 -44.83 21.04 3.32
N GLY A 139 -44.23 19.85 3.39
CA GLY A 139 -43.84 19.11 2.19
C GLY A 139 -43.75 17.61 2.40
N ILE A 140 -44.68 16.90 1.77
CA ILE A 140 -44.67 15.43 1.67
C ILE A 140 -43.37 14.98 1.00
N VAL A 141 -42.54 14.19 1.71
CA VAL A 141 -41.30 13.64 1.15
C VAL A 141 -41.53 12.19 0.73
N THR A 142 -41.32 11.93 -0.57
CA THR A 142 -41.32 10.59 -1.14
C THR A 142 -39.88 10.15 -1.41
N ARG A 143 -39.37 9.18 -0.65
CA ARG A 143 -38.07 8.55 -0.90
C ARG A 143 -38.27 7.05 -1.09
N SER A 144 -37.73 6.50 -2.18
CA SER A 144 -37.81 5.06 -2.50
C SER A 144 -39.25 4.50 -2.47
N GLY A 145 -40.19 5.21 -3.12
CA GLY A 145 -41.59 4.77 -3.22
C GLY A 145 -42.38 4.75 -1.91
N LYS A 146 -41.82 5.28 -0.81
CA LYS A 146 -42.50 5.44 0.47
C LYS A 146 -42.71 6.91 0.78
N THR A 147 -43.95 7.26 1.07
CA THR A 147 -44.40 8.61 1.39
C THR A 147 -44.44 8.76 2.90
N PHE A 148 -43.73 9.75 3.44
CA PHE A 148 -43.73 10.05 4.88
C PHE A 148 -44.46 11.37 5.12
N LEU A 149 -45.50 11.33 5.96
CA LEU A 149 -46.24 12.50 6.41
C LEU A 149 -45.70 12.90 7.78
N TYR A 150 -45.15 14.10 7.89
CA TYR A 150 -44.77 14.67 9.18
C TYR A 150 -45.91 15.56 9.70
N HIS A 151 -46.14 15.56 11.01
CA HIS A 151 -47.01 16.52 11.68
C HIS A 151 -46.15 17.29 12.67
N ALA A 152 -46.05 18.60 12.49
CA ALA A 152 -45.46 19.48 13.48
C ALA A 152 -46.35 19.53 14.73
N GLN A 153 -45.75 19.44 15.92
CA GLN A 153 -46.41 19.67 17.21
C GLN A 153 -46.14 21.09 17.69
#